data_AF-Q0IA44-F1
#
_entry.id   AF-Q0IA44-F1
#
_cell.length_a   1.000
_cell.length_b   1.000
_cell.length_c   1.000
_cell.angle_alpha   90.00
_cell.angle_beta   90.00
_cell.angle_gamma   90.00
#
_symmetry.space_group_name_H-M   'P 1'
#
loop_
_entity.id
_entity.type
_entity.pdbx_description
1 polymer ?
#
loop_
_entity_poly.entity_id
_entity_poly.type
_entity_poly.pdbx_seq_one_letter_code
_entity_poly.pdbx_strand_id
1 'polypeptide(L)'
;MASPRFGFIELDCGLIHGSSADVGDCLLESTSPLIRLDRLTRLDVNRLFTARSGRQFRLQLTGGEIQSKVFDPAGEALQEHTVPKRSVIGIGSGANYTLYDSASNNIEFLSIAGRSGTSKLGFG
;
A
#
# COMPACT_ATOMS: atom_id res chain seq x y z
N MET A 1 -28.38 8.45 -6.12
CA MET A 1 -27.89 7.75 -4.91
C MET A 1 -26.43 8.08 -4.76
N ALA A 2 -26.03 8.71 -3.65
CA ALA A 2 -24.63 9.06 -3.42
C ALA A 2 -23.84 7.78 -3.13
N SER A 3 -22.94 7.42 -4.04
CA SER A 3 -21.93 6.40 -3.81
C SER A 3 -21.06 6.86 -2.64
N PRO A 4 -20.90 6.07 -1.56
CA PRO A 4 -20.03 6.47 -0.48
C PRO A 4 -18.60 6.56 -1.02
N ARG A 5 -17.91 7.66 -0.72
CA ARG A 5 -16.50 7.82 -1.06
C ARG A 5 -15.71 6.85 -0.18
N PHE A 6 -15.54 5.61 -0.64
CA PHE A 6 -14.96 4.51 0.14
C PHE A 6 -13.43 4.51 0.15
N GLY A 7 -12.87 5.69 0.26
CA GLY A 7 -11.45 5.89 0.41
C GLY A 7 -11.06 7.34 0.20
N PHE A 8 -9.92 7.72 0.77
CA PHE A 8 -9.31 9.02 0.53
C PHE A 8 -7.88 8.82 0.05
N ILE A 9 -7.42 9.77 -0.74
CA ILE A 9 -6.05 9.81 -1.27
C ILE A 9 -5.40 11.08 -0.73
N GLU A 10 -4.26 10.92 -0.07
CA GLU A 10 -3.48 12.01 0.49
C GLU A 10 -2.00 11.62 0.53
N LEU A 11 -1.10 12.53 0.18
CA LEU A 11 0.37 12.31 0.23
C LEU A 11 0.80 10.99 -0.44
N ASP A 12 0.32 10.73 -1.67
CA ASP A 12 0.56 9.49 -2.45
C ASP A 12 0.10 8.19 -1.77
N CYS A 13 -0.74 8.29 -0.73
CA CYS A 13 -1.35 7.19 -0.02
C CYS A 13 -2.84 7.12 -0.33
N GLY A 14 -3.32 5.98 -0.79
CA GLY A 14 -4.75 5.67 -0.86
C GLY A 14 -5.14 4.80 0.34
N LEU A 15 -6.13 5.24 1.12
CA LEU A 15 -6.78 4.39 2.12
C LEU A 15 -8.11 3.92 1.56
N ILE A 16 -8.29 2.61 1.41
CA ILE A 16 -9.53 2.01 0.92
C ILE A 16 -9.91 0.85 1.82
N HIS A 17 -11.19 0.66 2.12
CA HIS A 17 -11.59 -0.46 2.97
C HIS A 17 -11.30 -1.81 2.28
N GLY A 18 -11.84 -2.01 1.08
CA GLY A 18 -11.61 -3.20 0.23
C GLY A 18 -10.39 -3.07 -0.68
N SER A 19 -10.62 -3.13 -1.99
CA SER A 19 -9.62 -2.84 -3.01
C SER A 19 -10.07 -1.71 -3.93
N SER A 20 -9.18 -1.28 -4.83
CA SER A 20 -9.50 -0.29 -5.87
C SER A 20 -10.55 -0.73 -6.89
N ALA A 21 -10.85 -2.04 -6.96
CA ALA A 21 -11.86 -2.57 -7.88
C ALA A 21 -13.23 -2.71 -7.22
N ASP A 22 -13.28 -3.10 -5.95
CA ASP A 22 -14.54 -3.28 -5.22
C ASP A 22 -14.33 -3.18 -3.69
N VAL A 23 -15.34 -2.66 -2.99
CA VAL A 23 -15.31 -2.48 -1.53
C VAL A 23 -15.37 -3.81 -0.76
N GLY A 24 -15.95 -4.85 -1.36
CA GLY A 24 -16.00 -6.21 -0.86
C GLY A 24 -14.77 -7.05 -1.20
N ASP A 25 -13.88 -6.56 -2.08
CA ASP A 25 -12.68 -7.26 -2.50
C ASP A 25 -11.65 -7.35 -1.36
N CYS A 26 -11.17 -8.57 -1.10
CA CYS A 26 -10.22 -8.89 -0.04
C CYS A 26 -8.84 -9.15 -0.64
N LEU A 27 -7.92 -8.20 -0.52
CA LEU A 27 -6.52 -8.42 -0.87
C LEU A 27 -5.83 -9.20 0.26
N LEU A 28 -5.54 -10.47 0.00
CA LEU A 28 -4.81 -11.36 0.91
C LEU A 28 -3.37 -11.53 0.44
N GLU A 29 -2.51 -12.03 1.34
CA GLU A 29 -1.14 -12.43 0.99
C GLU A 29 -1.12 -13.51 -0.11
N SER A 30 -2.11 -14.40 -0.12
CA SER A 30 -2.30 -15.47 -1.10
C SER A 30 -2.89 -15.00 -2.43
N THR A 31 -3.41 -13.77 -2.51
CA THR A 31 -3.90 -13.20 -3.78
C THR A 31 -2.75 -13.09 -4.76
N SER A 32 -3.00 -13.42 -6.03
CA SER A 32 -1.97 -13.33 -7.09
C SER A 32 -1.28 -11.96 -7.06
N PRO A 33 0.06 -11.91 -7.10
CA PRO A 33 0.81 -10.65 -7.16
C PRO A 33 0.36 -9.76 -8.32
N LEU A 34 -0.01 -10.34 -9.47
CA LEU A 34 -0.50 -9.60 -10.63
C LEU A 34 -1.83 -8.90 -10.36
N ILE A 35 -2.74 -9.55 -9.63
CA ILE A 35 -4.02 -8.93 -9.23
C ILE A 35 -3.77 -7.79 -8.26
N ARG A 36 -2.89 -7.99 -7.27
CA ARG A 36 -2.49 -6.93 -6.31
C ARG A 36 -1.83 -5.75 -7.02
N LEU A 37 -1.03 -6.01 -8.04
CA LEU A 37 -0.38 -5.00 -8.87
C LEU A 37 -1.39 -4.20 -9.70
N ASP A 38 -2.32 -4.87 -10.37
CA ASP A 38 -3.43 -4.22 -11.10
C ASP A 38 -4.26 -3.33 -10.15
N ARG A 39 -4.57 -3.81 -8.95
CA ARG A 39 -5.32 -2.98 -7.99
C ARG A 39 -4.55 -1.75 -7.58
N LEU A 40 -3.24 -1.87 -7.40
CA LEU A 40 -2.40 -0.78 -6.98
C LEU A 40 -2.18 0.26 -8.10
N THR A 41 -2.07 -0.16 -9.36
CA THR A 41 -1.84 0.77 -10.48
C THR A 41 -3.05 1.62 -10.85
N ARG A 42 -4.28 1.18 -10.53
CA ARG A 42 -5.53 1.91 -10.84
C ARG A 42 -5.72 3.24 -10.12
N LEU A 43 -5.11 3.41 -8.94
CA LEU A 43 -5.32 4.60 -8.10
C LEU A 43 -4.21 5.64 -8.23
N ASP A 44 -3.18 5.32 -9.02
CA ASP A 44 -1.96 6.12 -9.15
C ASP A 44 -1.34 6.57 -7.81
N VAL A 45 -1.40 5.70 -6.80
CA VAL A 45 -0.80 5.91 -5.49
C VAL A 45 0.45 5.05 -5.31
N ASN A 46 1.39 5.55 -4.53
CA ASN A 46 2.58 4.79 -4.15
C ASN A 46 2.29 3.84 -2.99
N ARG A 47 1.27 4.12 -2.16
CA ARG A 47 0.89 3.28 -1.02
C ARG A 47 -0.61 3.08 -0.99
N LEU A 48 -1.05 1.83 -0.99
CA LEU A 48 -2.46 1.47 -0.87
C LEU A 48 -2.68 0.73 0.45
N PHE A 49 -3.35 1.39 1.40
CA PHE A 49 -3.75 0.80 2.68
C PHE A 49 -5.14 0.15 2.54
N THR A 50 -5.26 -1.10 2.97
CA THR A 50 -6.50 -1.89 2.93
C THR A 50 -6.84 -2.51 4.26
N ALA A 51 -8.12 -2.48 4.64
CA ALA A 51 -8.59 -2.96 5.95
C ALA A 51 -9.32 -4.31 5.85
N ARG A 52 -9.93 -4.61 4.71
CA ARG A 52 -10.89 -5.70 4.53
C ARG A 52 -10.31 -7.09 4.78
N SER A 53 -9.01 -7.28 4.55
CA SER A 53 -8.32 -8.55 4.79
C SER A 53 -8.29 -8.95 6.26
N GLY A 54 -8.45 -7.98 7.18
CA GLY A 54 -8.32 -8.16 8.62
C GLY A 54 -6.90 -8.52 9.09
N ARG A 55 -5.92 -8.60 8.19
CA ARG A 55 -4.54 -9.06 8.44
C ARG A 55 -3.54 -7.94 8.18
N GLN A 56 -2.48 -7.92 8.99
CA GLN A 56 -1.34 -7.03 8.80
C GLN A 56 -0.36 -7.65 7.80
N PHE A 57 -0.11 -6.95 6.70
CA PHE A 57 0.90 -7.38 5.72
C PHE A 57 1.39 -6.19 4.89
N ARG A 58 2.56 -6.34 4.28
CA ARG A 58 3.08 -5.39 3.29
C ARG A 58 3.57 -6.14 2.06
N LEU A 59 2.94 -5.89 0.92
CA LEU A 59 3.48 -6.26 -0.38
C LEU A 59 4.13 -5.02 -0.99
N GLN A 60 5.38 -5.13 -1.40
CA GLN A 60 6.09 -4.06 -2.08
C GLN A 60 6.45 -4.47 -3.50
N LEU A 61 6.21 -3.55 -4.43
CA LEU A 61 6.75 -3.59 -5.78
C LEU A 61 8.07 -2.84 -5.77
N THR A 62 9.15 -3.58 -6.00
CA THR A 62 10.48 -3.03 -6.18
C THR A 62 10.44 -2.15 -7.43
N GLY A 63 10.61 -0.85 -7.24
CA GLY A 63 10.75 0.10 -8.36
C GLY A 63 11.99 -0.23 -9.19
N GLY A 64 12.10 0.40 -10.36
CA GLY A 64 13.18 0.16 -11.30
C GLY A 64 13.19 1.17 -12.43
N GLU A 65 14.00 0.93 -13.45
CA GLU A 65 14.07 1.76 -14.65
C GLU A 65 13.75 0.89 -15.87
N ILE A 66 12.85 1.39 -16.72
CA ILE A 66 12.54 0.78 -18.01
C ILE A 66 13.25 1.60 -19.07
N GLN A 67 14.28 1.02 -19.68
CA GLN A 67 14.91 1.60 -20.86
C GLN A 67 14.16 1.10 -22.09
N SER A 68 13.49 2.01 -22.80
CA SER A 68 12.82 1.73 -24.06
C SER A 68 13.57 2.37 -25.22
N LYS A 69 13.60 1.66 -26.33
CA LYS A 69 14.17 2.14 -27.59
C LYS A 69 13.03 2.29 -28.58
N VAL A 70 12.74 3.53 -28.94
CA VAL A 70 11.69 3.89 -29.89
C VAL A 70 12.33 4.14 -31.23
N PHE A 71 11.88 3.44 -32.25
CA PHE A 71 12.24 3.72 -33.64
C PHE A 71 11.14 4.56 -34.26
N ASP A 72 11.48 5.77 -34.69
CA ASP A 72 10.61 6.63 -35.46
C ASP A 72 11.20 6.86 -36.88
N PRO A 73 10.45 7.46 -37.82
CA PRO A 73 10.97 7.77 -39.15
C PRO A 73 12.13 8.77 -39.17
N ALA A 74 12.42 9.45 -38.05
CA ALA A 74 13.50 10.42 -37.89
C ALA A 74 14.78 9.80 -37.26
N GLY A 75 14.70 8.60 -36.69
CA GLY A 75 15.83 7.85 -36.15
C GLY A 75 15.50 6.99 -34.92
N GLU A 76 16.54 6.65 -34.16
CA GLU A 76 16.43 5.93 -32.89
C GLU A 76 16.38 6.91 -31.72
N ALA A 77 15.36 6.80 -30.87
CA ALA A 77 15.25 7.53 -29.62
C ALA A 77 15.29 6.56 -28.43
N LEU A 78 16.25 6.75 -27.52
CA LEU A 78 16.27 6.08 -26.23
C LEU A 78 15.38 6.88 -25.25
N GLN A 79 14.47 6.19 -24.58
CA GLN A 79 13.67 6.74 -23.50
C GLN A 79 13.89 5.93 -22.24
N GLU A 80 14.07 6.62 -21.12
CA GLU A 80 14.23 6.01 -19.81
C GLU A 80 13.02 6.36 -18.96
N HIS A 81 12.33 5.34 -18.47
CA HIS A 81 11.09 5.47 -17.70
C HIS A 81 11.31 4.94 -16.29
N THR A 82 11.36 5.82 -15.30
CA THR A 82 11.49 5.42 -13.90
C THR A 82 10.15 4.86 -13.38
N VAL A 83 10.20 3.65 -12.83
CA VAL A 83 9.06 2.99 -12.19
C VAL A 83 9.13 3.21 -10.67
N PRO A 84 8.19 3.96 -10.08
CA PRO A 84 8.22 4.27 -8.66
C PRO A 84 8.01 3.01 -7.81
N LYS A 85 8.58 3.01 -6.60
CA LYS A 85 8.32 1.96 -5.60
C LYS A 85 6.89 2.11 -5.11
N ARG A 86 6.09 1.05 -5.27
CA ARG A 86 4.70 1.05 -4.80
C ARG A 86 4.44 -0.06 -3.77
N SER A 87 3.47 0.08 -2.88
CA SER A 87 3.18 -0.91 -1.84
C SER A 87 1.69 -1.06 -1.51
N VAL A 88 1.22 -2.29 -1.30
CA VAL A 88 -0.10 -2.59 -0.72
C VAL A 88 0.09 -3.01 0.73
N ILE A 89 -0.65 -2.39 1.65
CA ILE A 89 -0.53 -2.58 3.09
C ILE A 89 -1.87 -3.01 3.66
N GLY A 90 -1.95 -4.22 4.20
CA GLY A 90 -3.05 -4.62 5.05
C GLY A 90 -2.85 -4.02 6.44
N ILE A 91 -3.79 -3.22 6.95
CA ILE A 91 -3.65 -2.57 8.27
C ILE A 91 -4.01 -3.47 9.46
N GLY A 92 -4.64 -4.61 9.19
CA GLY A 92 -5.19 -5.49 10.23
C GLY A 92 -6.57 -5.04 10.72
N SER A 93 -7.06 -5.74 11.75
CA SER A 93 -8.34 -5.43 12.39
C SER A 93 -8.30 -5.68 13.90
N GLY A 94 -9.27 -5.09 14.61
CA GLY A 94 -9.46 -5.28 16.05
C GLY A 94 -8.31 -4.69 16.87
N ALA A 95 -7.58 -5.55 17.58
CA ALA A 95 -6.44 -5.15 18.41
C ALA A 95 -5.18 -4.80 17.60
N ASN A 96 -5.20 -5.02 16.28
CA ASN A 96 -4.06 -4.77 15.40
C ASN A 96 -4.21 -3.42 14.69
N TYR A 97 -3.16 -2.61 14.70
CA TYR A 97 -3.12 -1.30 14.05
C TYR A 97 -1.76 -1.03 13.42
N THR A 98 -1.73 -0.14 12.44
CA THR A 98 -0.52 0.20 11.68
C THR A 98 -0.18 1.67 11.88
N LEU A 99 1.06 1.95 12.24
CA LEU A 99 1.61 3.31 12.26
C LEU A 99 2.35 3.55 10.94
N TYR A 100 2.07 4.68 10.30
CA TYR A 100 2.77 5.13 9.11
C TYR A 100 3.36 6.51 9.36
N ASP A 101 4.66 6.63 9.11
CA ASP A 101 5.36 7.90 9.10
C ASP A 101 5.52 8.35 7.64
N SER A 102 4.85 9.45 7.27
CA SER A 102 4.90 10.02 5.92
C SER A 102 6.24 10.65 5.57
N ALA A 103 7.02 11.12 6.56
CA ALA A 103 8.32 11.73 6.34
C ALA A 103 9.39 10.67 6.05
N SER A 104 9.40 9.56 6.80
CA SER A 104 10.39 8.48 6.63
C SER A 104 9.93 7.33 5.75
N ASN A 105 8.64 7.29 5.39
CA ASN A 105 8.00 6.15 4.73
C ASN A 105 8.09 4.83 5.53
N ASN A 106 8.27 4.92 6.84
CA ASN A 106 8.31 3.75 7.73
C ASN A 106 6.89 3.28 8.06
N ILE A 107 6.71 1.96 8.15
CA ILE A 107 5.46 1.30 8.47
C ILE A 107 5.72 0.30 9.60
N GLU A 108 5.01 0.48 10.71
CA GLU A 108 5.09 -0.41 11.87
C GLU A 108 3.75 -1.11 12.11
N PHE A 109 3.82 -2.43 12.24
CA PHE A 109 2.67 -3.27 12.60
C PHE A 109 2.65 -3.49 14.10
N LEU A 110 1.58 -3.08 14.76
CA LEU A 110 1.42 -3.17 16.21
C LEU A 110 0.15 -3.92 16.58
N SER A 111 0.16 -4.51 17.78
CA SER A 111 -1.00 -5.18 18.38
C SER A 111 -1.11 -4.83 19.86
N ILE A 112 -2.33 -4.58 20.34
CA ILE A 112 -2.60 -4.26 21.77
C ILE A 112 -2.17 -5.42 22.69
N ALA A 113 -2.30 -6.67 22.23
CA ALA A 113 -1.86 -7.86 23.00
C ALA A 113 -0.33 -7.96 23.13
N GLY A 114 0.43 -7.30 22.24
CA GLY A 114 1.89 -7.27 22.25
C GLY A 114 2.49 -6.20 23.17
N ARG A 115 1.68 -5.29 23.73
CA ARG A 115 2.10 -4.35 24.78
C ARG A 115 1.86 -4.96 26.17
N SER A 116 2.46 -6.10 26.45
CA SER A 116 2.62 -6.60 27.83
C SER A 116 4.10 -6.56 28.19
N GLY A 117 4.47 -5.62 29.06
CA GLY A 117 5.85 -5.32 29.48
C GLY A 117 6.36 -4.02 28.84
N THR A 118 6.26 -2.85 29.45
CA THR A 118 6.71 -2.51 30.81
C THR A 118 5.82 -1.40 31.40
N SER A 119 4.97 -1.74 32.37
CA SER A 119 4.64 -0.76 33.40
C SER A 119 5.91 -0.63 34.25
N LYS A 120 6.68 0.44 34.03
CA LYS A 120 7.61 0.91 35.07
C LYS A 120 6.74 1.29 36.27
N LEU A 121 6.66 0.39 37.25
CA LEU A 121 6.38 0.77 38.63
C LEU A 121 7.43 1.83 39.01
N GLY A 122 7.02 3.10 39.00
CA GLY A 122 7.77 4.16 39.64
C GLY A 122 7.65 3.96 41.15
N PHE A 123 8.79 3.97 41.82
CA PHE A 123 8.86 4.00 43.28
C PHE A 123 8.25 5.32 43.79
N GLY A 124 7.39 5.20 44.80
CA GLY A 124 6.89 6.26 45.67
C GLY A 124 6.70 5.71 47.06
#